data_AF-A0A2N6F5H7-F1
#
_entry.id   AF-A0A2N6F5H7-F1
#
_cell.length_a   1.000
_cell.length_b   1.000
_cell.length_c   1.000
_cell.angle_alpha   90.00
_cell.angle_beta   90.00
_cell.angle_gamma   90.00
#
_symmetry.space_group_name_H-M   'P 1'
#
loop_
_entity.id
_entity.type
_entity.pdbx_description
1 polymer ?
#
loop_
_entity_poly.entity_id
_entity_poly.type
_entity_poly.pdbx_seq_one_letter_code
_entity_poly.pdbx_strand_id
1 'polypeptide(L)'
;MLAGHSLLTMKATCLDGSLYATEETGARVSVVDPTRLSPADMALAIISGQDEATLLDIPDALLALQTFPGEIKVIGPLSEFQVMGYGFRKDSPQLREAFNDFFRRCREDGTYRSLIEKYYPTVFLYQDEFFEDF
;
A
#
# COMPACT_ATOMS: atom_id res chain seq x y z
N MET A 1 1.03 -10.58 -19.06
CA MET A 1 1.73 -9.28 -19.11
C MET A 1 3.03 -9.28 -18.29
N LEU A 2 3.15 -10.07 -17.21
CA LEU A 2 4.39 -10.18 -16.42
C LEU A 2 5.34 -11.33 -16.83
N ALA A 3 4.91 -12.21 -17.74
CA ALA A 3 5.73 -13.34 -18.20
C ALA A 3 7.09 -12.87 -18.73
N GLY A 4 8.17 -13.42 -18.17
CA GLY A 4 9.55 -13.06 -18.54
C GLY A 4 10.12 -11.82 -17.82
N HIS A 5 9.29 -11.02 -17.15
CA HIS A 5 9.73 -9.86 -16.38
C HIS A 5 10.03 -10.21 -14.91
N SER A 6 10.89 -9.45 -14.24
CA SER A 6 11.08 -9.59 -12.79
C SER A 6 10.04 -8.82 -11.97
N LEU A 7 9.58 -9.43 -10.88
CA LEU A 7 8.60 -8.88 -9.95
C LEU A 7 9.13 -8.94 -8.53
N LEU A 8 9.32 -7.78 -7.91
CA LEU A 8 9.67 -7.67 -6.50
C LEU A 8 8.41 -7.70 -5.63
N THR A 9 8.44 -8.52 -4.58
CA THR A 9 7.32 -8.72 -3.63
C THR A 9 7.85 -8.77 -2.20
N MET A 10 7.00 -8.53 -1.21
CA MET A 10 7.40 -8.49 0.20
C MET A 10 6.63 -9.51 1.02
N LYS A 11 7.35 -10.48 1.60
CA LYS A 11 6.73 -11.60 2.31
C LYS A 11 5.97 -11.14 3.54
N ALA A 12 4.87 -11.83 3.86
CA ALA A 12 4.09 -11.59 5.09
C ALA A 12 3.53 -10.16 5.22
N THR A 13 3.31 -9.50 4.09
CA THR A 13 2.60 -8.22 3.98
C THR A 13 1.49 -8.32 2.94
N CYS A 14 0.71 -7.26 2.76
CA CYS A 14 -0.23 -7.17 1.63
C CYS A 14 0.46 -7.19 0.26
N LEU A 15 1.79 -6.99 0.20
CA LEU A 15 2.58 -6.98 -1.04
C LEU A 15 3.22 -8.36 -1.33
N ASP A 16 2.79 -9.40 -0.63
CA ASP A 16 3.23 -10.78 -0.86
C ASP A 16 2.59 -11.31 -2.15
N GLY A 17 3.41 -11.65 -3.15
CA GLY A 17 2.93 -12.11 -4.46
C GLY A 17 2.09 -13.38 -4.40
N SER A 18 2.28 -14.21 -3.37
CA SER A 18 1.48 -15.43 -3.18
C SER A 18 -0.01 -15.16 -2.96
N LEU A 19 -0.38 -13.94 -2.52
CA LEU A 19 -1.77 -13.52 -2.38
C LEU A 19 -2.48 -13.27 -3.72
N TYR A 20 -1.72 -13.15 -4.81
CA TYR A 20 -2.22 -12.69 -6.12
C TYR A 20 -1.86 -13.64 -7.27
N ALA A 21 -1.60 -14.91 -6.95
CA ALA A 21 -1.23 -15.94 -7.94
C ALA A 21 -0.06 -15.52 -8.85
N THR A 22 0.91 -14.74 -8.34
CA THR A 22 2.00 -14.22 -9.18
C THR A 22 2.86 -15.33 -9.80
N GLU A 23 2.90 -16.50 -9.17
CA GLU A 23 3.61 -17.70 -9.66
C GLU A 23 3.04 -18.20 -10.99
N GLU A 24 1.75 -17.99 -11.25
CA GLU A 24 1.07 -18.40 -12.49
C GLU A 24 1.35 -17.45 -13.65
N THR A 25 1.91 -16.27 -13.39
CA THR A 25 2.10 -15.23 -14.40
C THR A 25 3.33 -15.44 -15.29
N GLY A 26 4.24 -16.35 -14.90
CA GLY A 26 5.53 -16.56 -15.55
C GLY A 26 6.58 -15.48 -15.25
N ALA A 27 6.34 -14.63 -14.25
CA ALA A 27 7.30 -13.65 -13.76
C ALA A 27 8.45 -14.30 -12.97
N ARG A 28 9.61 -13.66 -12.97
CA ARG A 28 10.72 -14.00 -12.06
C ARG A 28 10.49 -13.27 -10.74
N VAL A 29 9.93 -13.97 -9.75
CA VAL A 29 9.54 -13.35 -8.47
C VAL A 29 10.73 -13.28 -7.51
N SER A 30 11.07 -12.06 -7.10
CA SER A 30 12.01 -11.75 -6.01
C SER A 30 11.19 -11.46 -4.75
N VAL A 31 11.58 -12.02 -3.61
CA VAL A 31 10.86 -11.84 -2.34
C VAL A 31 11.79 -11.21 -1.31
N VAL A 32 11.38 -10.08 -0.74
CA VAL A 32 12.12 -9.37 0.31
C VAL A 32 11.49 -9.56 1.69
N ASP A 33 12.33 -9.43 2.70
CA ASP A 33 11.94 -9.49 4.11
C ASP A 33 11.55 -8.07 4.59
N PRO A 34 10.36 -7.88 5.17
CA PRO A 34 9.90 -6.57 5.68
C PRO A 34 10.77 -6.03 6.82
N THR A 35 11.61 -6.85 7.46
CA THR A 35 12.57 -6.39 8.48
C THR A 35 13.82 -5.74 7.89
N ARG A 36 14.03 -5.84 6.57
CA ARG A 36 15.23 -5.35 5.87
C ARG A 36 14.95 -4.20 4.92
N LEU A 37 13.77 -4.18 4.30
CA LEU A 37 13.39 -3.19 3.30
C LEU A 37 11.96 -2.73 3.56
N SER A 38 11.71 -1.46 3.23
CA SER A 38 10.40 -0.83 3.28
C SER A 38 9.73 -0.80 1.89
N PRO A 39 8.41 -0.54 1.81
CA PRO A 39 7.74 -0.32 0.52
C PRO A 39 8.39 0.79 -0.32
N ALA A 40 8.92 1.85 0.31
CA ALA A 40 9.63 2.91 -0.40
C ALA A 40 10.90 2.40 -1.09
N ASP A 41 11.63 1.47 -0.47
CA ASP A 41 12.81 0.85 -1.07
C ASP A 41 12.46 -0.01 -2.29
N MET A 42 11.27 -0.62 -2.31
CA MET A 42 10.80 -1.38 -3.46
C MET A 42 10.59 -0.48 -4.69
N ALA A 43 10.09 0.75 -4.51
CA ALA A 43 9.98 1.70 -5.62
C ALA A 43 11.36 2.10 -6.17
N LEU A 44 12.34 2.31 -5.29
CA LEU A 44 13.72 2.60 -5.68
C LEU A 44 14.40 1.42 -6.42
N ALA A 45 14.06 0.18 -6.07
CA ALA A 45 14.54 -0.99 -6.79
C ALA A 45 14.10 -0.99 -8.26
N ILE A 46 12.88 -0.52 -8.55
CA ILE A 46 12.39 -0.38 -9.93
C ILE A 46 13.11 0.76 -10.67
N ILE A 47 13.23 1.92 -10.01
CA ILE A 47 13.91 3.09 -10.59
C ILE A 47 15.38 2.80 -10.91
N SER A 48 16.04 2.01 -10.07
CA SER A 48 17.44 1.61 -10.29
C SER A 48 17.61 0.42 -11.25
N GLY A 49 16.51 -0.16 -11.74
CA GLY A 49 16.52 -1.30 -12.65
C GLY A 49 16.92 -2.63 -12.02
N GLN A 50 16.84 -2.77 -10.70
CA GLN A 50 17.06 -4.05 -10.02
C GLN A 50 15.96 -5.06 -10.34
N ASP A 51 14.71 -4.59 -10.34
CA ASP A 51 13.54 -5.35 -10.79
C ASP A 51 12.70 -4.49 -11.76
N GLU A 52 11.87 -5.14 -12.57
CA GLU A 52 11.08 -4.45 -13.60
C GLU A 52 9.68 -4.02 -13.10
N ALA A 53 9.14 -4.72 -12.11
CA ALA A 53 7.86 -4.41 -11.49
C ALA A 53 7.88 -4.69 -9.99
N THR A 54 6.98 -4.02 -9.25
CA THR A 54 6.74 -4.27 -7.83
C THR A 54 5.26 -4.13 -7.51
N LEU A 55 4.85 -4.56 -6.32
CA LEU A 55 3.53 -4.33 -5.75
C LEU A 55 3.63 -3.21 -4.70
N LEU A 56 2.68 -2.27 -4.70
CA LEU A 56 2.57 -1.19 -3.71
C LEU A 56 1.10 -0.88 -3.41
N ASP A 57 0.82 -0.47 -2.17
CA ASP A 57 -0.46 0.13 -1.82
C ASP A 57 -0.60 1.52 -2.49
N ILE A 58 -1.84 1.96 -2.71
CA ILE A 58 -2.13 3.21 -3.43
C ILE A 58 -1.39 4.42 -2.83
N PRO A 59 -1.40 4.67 -1.50
CA PRO A 59 -0.69 5.81 -0.93
C PRO A 59 0.82 5.78 -1.21
N ASP A 60 1.46 4.62 -1.11
CA ASP A 60 2.90 4.47 -1.38
C ASP A 60 3.22 4.63 -2.88
N ALA A 61 2.39 4.08 -3.76
CA ALA A 61 2.54 4.24 -5.20
C ALA A 61 2.40 5.71 -5.63
N LEU A 62 1.43 6.45 -5.06
CA LEU A 62 1.23 7.86 -5.33
C LEU A 62 2.39 8.71 -4.80
N LEU A 63 2.90 8.40 -3.60
CA LEU A 63 4.07 9.07 -3.06
C LEU A 63 5.32 8.83 -3.92
N ALA A 64 5.52 7.61 -4.41
CA ALA A 64 6.61 7.28 -5.31
C ALA A 64 6.49 8.04 -6.65
N LEU A 65 5.29 8.09 -7.24
CA LEU A 65 5.03 8.86 -8.47
C LEU A 65 5.28 10.37 -8.29
N GLN A 66 4.91 10.92 -7.13
CA GLN A 66 5.17 12.33 -6.81
C GLN A 66 6.66 12.60 -6.64
N THR A 67 7.39 11.67 -6.02
CA THR A 67 8.82 11.81 -5.74
C THR A 67 9.68 11.62 -6.99
N PHE A 68 9.28 10.71 -7.89
CA PHE A 68 10.04 10.33 -9.10
C PHE A 68 9.16 10.44 -10.36
N PRO A 69 8.76 11.67 -10.75
CA PRO A 69 7.82 11.88 -11.84
C PRO A 69 8.41 11.42 -13.17
N GLY A 70 7.72 10.51 -13.86
CA GLY A 70 8.09 10.01 -15.17
C GLY A 70 9.02 8.79 -15.17
N GLU A 71 9.58 8.41 -14.02
CA GLU A 71 10.49 7.27 -13.88
C GLU A 71 9.74 5.92 -13.73
N ILE A 72 8.56 5.95 -13.12
CA ILE A 72 7.71 4.78 -12.91
C ILE A 72 6.28 5.03 -13.38
N LYS A 73 5.52 3.94 -13.58
CA LYS A 73 4.12 3.98 -13.99
C LYS A 73 3.32 2.92 -13.25
N VAL A 74 2.05 3.23 -12.99
CA VAL A 74 1.08 2.27 -12.44
C VAL A 74 0.39 1.55 -13.60
N ILE A 75 0.42 0.21 -13.61
CA ILE A 75 -0.15 -0.62 -14.68
C ILE A 75 -1.64 -0.90 -14.43
N GLY A 76 -2.04 -1.09 -13.18
CA GLY A 76 -3.43 -1.32 -12.81
C GLY A 76 -3.58 -1.94 -11.44
N PRO A 77 -4.83 -2.04 -10.93
CA PRO A 77 -5.10 -2.71 -9.68
C PRO A 77 -4.87 -4.22 -9.81
N LEU A 78 -4.22 -4.81 -8.82
CA LEU A 78 -4.03 -6.26 -8.72
C LEU A 78 -5.16 -6.94 -7.94
N SER A 79 -5.84 -6.18 -7.08
CA SER A 79 -6.92 -6.62 -6.22
C SER A 79 -8.09 -5.63 -6.26
N GLU A 80 -9.22 -6.04 -5.69
CA GLU A 80 -10.29 -5.12 -5.35
C GLU A 80 -9.82 -4.09 -4.31
N PHE A 81 -10.59 -3.01 -4.15
CA PHE A 81 -10.29 -1.99 -3.17
C PHE A 81 -10.27 -2.55 -1.73
N GLN A 82 -9.24 -2.21 -0.96
CA GLN A 82 -9.04 -2.67 0.40
C GLN A 82 -8.96 -1.49 1.36
N VAL A 83 -9.59 -1.64 2.52
CA VAL A 83 -9.57 -0.63 3.60
C VAL A 83 -8.64 -1.10 4.71
N MET A 84 -7.67 -0.27 5.09
CA MET A 84 -6.77 -0.55 6.20
C MET A 84 -7.53 -0.64 7.53
N GLY A 85 -7.18 -1.64 8.33
CA GLY A 85 -7.75 -1.87 9.66
C GLY A 85 -6.69 -1.92 10.75
N TYR A 86 -7.09 -1.60 11.98
CA TYR A 86 -6.23 -1.69 13.15
C TYR A 86 -6.33 -3.08 13.79
N GLY A 87 -5.19 -3.76 13.94
CA GLY A 87 -5.11 -5.09 14.54
C GLY A 87 -5.07 -5.04 16.07
N PHE A 88 -5.88 -5.86 16.73
CA PHE A 88 -5.88 -6.02 18.20
C PHE A 88 -5.73 -7.49 18.58
N ARG A 89 -5.16 -7.76 19.75
CA ARG A 89 -5.16 -9.13 20.30
C ARG A 89 -6.60 -9.60 20.54
N LYS A 90 -6.86 -10.89 20.28
CA LYS A 90 -8.19 -11.50 20.38
C LYS A 90 -8.79 -11.41 21.79
N ASP A 91 -7.95 -11.35 22.81
CA ASP A 91 -8.32 -11.26 24.23
C ASP A 91 -8.46 -9.81 24.74
N SER A 92 -8.35 -8.82 23.85
CA SER A 92 -8.35 -7.40 24.21
C SER A 92 -9.55 -6.63 23.62
N PRO A 93 -10.81 -7.08 23.79
CA PRO A 93 -11.97 -6.46 23.16
C PRO A 93 -12.26 -5.05 23.67
N GLN A 94 -12.02 -4.76 24.96
CA GLN A 94 -12.25 -3.42 25.54
C GLN A 94 -11.31 -2.37 24.95
N LEU A 95 -10.06 -2.76 24.65
CA LEU A 95 -9.11 -1.86 23.98
C LEU A 95 -9.55 -1.54 22.55
N ARG A 96 -10.00 -2.57 21.81
CA ARG A 96 -10.55 -2.40 20.45
C ARG A 96 -11.74 -1.44 20.46
N GLU A 97 -12.66 -1.59 21.41
CA GLU A 97 -13.84 -0.71 21.53
C GLU A 97 -13.44 0.74 21.87
N ALA A 98 -12.59 0.94 22.88
CA ALA A 98 -12.10 2.26 23.24
C ALA A 98 -11.34 2.94 22.08
N PHE A 99 -10.54 2.18 21.32
CA PHE A 99 -9.87 2.68 20.13
C PHE A 99 -10.87 3.06 19.04
N ASN A 100 -11.88 2.22 18.78
CA ASN A 100 -12.89 2.52 17.76
C ASN A 100 -13.65 3.82 18.10
N ASP A 101 -13.99 4.06 19.37
CA ASP A 101 -14.63 5.31 19.81
C ASP A 101 -13.69 6.52 19.72
N PHE A 102 -12.40 6.33 19.99
CA PHE A 102 -11.37 7.36 19.75
C PHE A 102 -11.26 7.68 18.25
N PHE A 103 -11.09 6.66 17.41
CA PHE A 103 -10.86 6.84 15.98
C PHE A 103 -12.10 7.42 15.27
N ARG A 104 -13.31 7.06 15.71
CA ARG A 104 -14.55 7.69 15.24
C ARG A 104 -14.53 9.20 15.50
N ARG A 105 -14.18 9.64 16.72
CA ARG A 105 -14.05 11.07 17.04
C ARG A 105 -13.00 11.76 16.19
N CYS A 106 -11.84 11.13 15.95
CA CYS A 106 -10.81 11.68 15.06
C CYS A 106 -11.28 11.83 13.61
N ARG A 107 -12.22 11.01 13.15
CA ARG A 107 -12.86 11.18 11.83
C ARG A 107 -13.83 12.36 11.87
N GLU A 108 -14.72 12.39 12.87
CA GLU A 108 -15.75 13.43 13.02
C GLU A 108 -15.16 14.84 13.23
N ASP A 109 -14.05 14.97 13.95
CA ASP A 109 -13.41 16.26 14.25
C ASP A 109 -12.39 16.71 13.19
N GLY A 110 -12.19 15.94 12.13
CA GLY A 110 -11.26 16.25 11.05
C GLY A 110 -9.78 15.98 11.34
N THR A 111 -9.43 15.43 12.52
CA THR A 111 -8.04 15.06 12.86
C THR A 111 -7.49 14.04 11.85
N TYR A 112 -8.27 13.02 11.50
CA TYR A 112 -7.84 12.00 10.55
C TYR A 112 -7.59 12.58 9.15
N ARG A 113 -8.52 13.40 8.64
CA ARG A 113 -8.36 14.10 7.36
C ARG A 113 -7.09 14.96 7.34
N SER A 114 -6.86 15.74 8.41
CA SER A 114 -5.66 16.60 8.54
C SER A 114 -4.36 15.80 8.51
N LEU A 115 -4.34 14.59 9.08
CA LEU A 115 -3.17 13.70 9.00
C LEU A 115 -2.95 13.21 7.57
N ILE A 116 -4.00 12.79 6.88
CA ILE A 116 -3.90 12.33 5.49
C ILE A 116 -3.44 13.47 4.56
N GLU A 117 -3.99 14.68 4.71
CA GLU A 117 -3.56 15.86 3.95
C GLU A 117 -2.08 16.18 4.16
N LYS A 118 -1.58 15.99 5.38
CA LYS A 118 -0.18 16.26 5.70
C LYS A 118 0.77 15.23 5.10
N TYR A 119 0.44 13.94 5.15
CA TYR A 119 1.37 12.86 4.82
C TYR A 119 1.15 12.25 3.42
N TYR A 120 -0.08 12.28 2.92
CA TYR A 120 -0.47 11.67 1.64
C TYR A 120 -1.42 12.58 0.83
N PRO A 121 -1.08 13.87 0.61
CA PRO A 121 -2.02 14.84 0.01
C PRO A 121 -2.55 14.43 -1.37
N THR A 122 -1.77 13.66 -2.13
CA THR A 122 -2.14 13.23 -3.49
C THR A 122 -3.28 12.22 -3.51
N VAL A 123 -3.58 11.52 -2.42
CA VAL A 123 -4.67 10.52 -2.39
C VAL A 123 -6.03 11.15 -2.68
N PHE A 124 -6.27 12.40 -2.28
CA PHE A 124 -7.53 13.11 -2.56
C PHE A 124 -7.76 13.38 -4.05
N LEU A 125 -6.71 13.36 -4.88
CA LEU A 125 -6.85 13.52 -6.33
C LEU A 125 -7.32 12.24 -7.04
N TYR A 126 -7.13 11.09 -6.40
CA TYR A 126 -7.32 9.76 -7.03
C TYR A 126 -8.29 8.86 -6.28
N GLN A 127 -8.63 9.18 -5.04
CA GLN A 127 -9.45 8.36 -4.13
C GLN A 127 -10.46 9.22 -3.37
N ASP A 128 -11.01 10.27 -3.99
CA ASP A 128 -11.93 11.19 -3.31
C ASP A 128 -13.19 10.48 -2.78
N GLU A 129 -13.71 9.51 -3.54
CA GLU A 129 -14.84 8.65 -3.15
C GLU A 129 -14.60 7.93 -1.83
N PHE A 130 -13.35 7.54 -1.52
CA PHE A 130 -13.04 6.93 -0.23
C PHE A 130 -13.36 7.86 0.93
N PHE A 131 -13.30 9.18 0.76
CA PHE A 131 -13.53 10.15 1.82
C PHE A 131 -14.96 10.70 1.84
N GLU A 132 -15.87 10.22 1.00
CA GLU A 132 -17.28 10.66 0.97
C GLU A 132 -18.11 10.06 2.12
N ASP A 133 -17.77 8.84 2.57
CA ASP A 133 -18.42 8.16 3.70
C ASP A 133 -17.90 8.64 5.09
N PHE A 134 -17.23 9.80 5.14
CA PHE A 134 -16.46 10.30 6.30
C PHE A 134 -16.90 11.68 6.75
#